data_AF-M1IUS6-F1
#
_entry.id   AF-M1IUS6-F1
#
_cell.length_a   1.000
_cell.length_b   1.000
_cell.length_c   1.000
_cell.angle_alpha   90.00
_cell.angle_beta   90.00
_cell.angle_gamma   90.00
#
_symmetry.space_group_name_H-M   'P 1'
#
loop_
_entity.id
_entity.type
_entity.pdbx_description
1 polymer ?
#
loop_
_entity_poly.entity_id
_entity_poly.type
_entity_poly.pdbx_seq_one_letter_code
_entity_poly.pdbx_strand_id
1 'polypeptide(L)'
;MHRYTVIGIGIIILAIVTYLLVPGLLFSSLTTTQQGKVVVLPGNEFNLTYPQNLFVSVYYSATPPVKVTIPSNATEQSNVIAIVKSGPEPIMFYNNNSVNATINYTLVYGSFTVVFAVAIIGGLLPIALGVIGIVLIVLGVIRGRRKAT
;
A
#
# COMPACT_ATOMS: atom_id res chain seq x y z
N MET A 1 -8.37 24.90 32.41
CA MET A 1 -8.68 23.88 31.37
C MET A 1 -9.07 22.58 32.07
N HIS A 2 -10.18 21.94 31.72
CA HIS A 2 -10.63 20.72 32.42
C HIS A 2 -9.74 19.51 32.04
N ARG A 3 -9.49 18.58 32.98
CA ARG A 3 -8.61 17.41 32.75
C ARG A 3 -8.98 16.62 31.48
N TYR A 4 -10.28 16.41 31.23
CA TYR A 4 -10.79 15.79 30.00
C TYR A 4 -10.39 16.53 28.71
N THR A 5 -10.33 17.86 28.71
CA THR A 5 -9.89 18.64 27.54
C THR A 5 -8.42 18.39 27.25
N VAL A 6 -7.58 18.33 28.29
CA VAL A 6 -6.14 18.05 28.14
C VAL A 6 -5.90 16.62 27.64
N ILE A 7 -6.63 15.64 28.19
CA ILE A 7 -6.57 14.24 27.74
C ILE A 7 -7.05 14.11 26.28
N GLY A 8 -8.15 14.78 25.92
CA GLY A 8 -8.68 14.75 24.56
C GLY A 8 -7.71 15.32 23.52
N ILE A 9 -7.03 16.43 23.84
CA ILE A 9 -5.97 16.99 22.98
C ILE A 9 -4.81 15.99 22.83
N GLY A 10 -4.37 15.36 23.93
CA GLY A 10 -3.32 14.34 23.88
C GLY A 10 -3.67 13.16 22.97
N ILE A 11 -4.92 12.70 23.00
CA ILE A 11 -5.40 11.61 22.13
C ILE A 11 -5.45 12.04 20.65
N ILE A 12 -5.84 13.28 20.36
CA ILE A 12 -5.81 13.80 18.98
C ILE A 12 -4.38 13.87 18.45
N ILE A 13 -3.44 14.36 19.27
CA ILE A 13 -2.01 14.39 18.88
C ILE A 13 -1.53 12.98 18.59
N LEU A 14 -1.84 12.01 19.46
CA LEU A 14 -1.48 10.62 19.26
C LEU A 14 -2.04 10.09 17.94
N ALA A 15 -3.33 10.33 17.66
CA ALA A 15 -3.98 9.93 16.41
C ALA A 15 -3.24 10.46 15.18
N ILE A 16 -2.91 11.76 15.17
CA ILE A 16 -2.17 12.40 14.08
C ILE A 16 -0.79 11.76 13.92
N VAL A 17 -0.05 11.57 15.01
CA VAL A 17 1.29 10.97 14.97
C VAL A 17 1.21 9.54 14.40
N THR A 18 0.28 8.71 14.87
CA THR A 18 0.09 7.37 14.30
C THR A 18 -0.23 7.41 12.82
N TYR A 19 -1.11 8.32 12.38
CA TYR A 19 -1.47 8.47 10.96
C TYR A 19 -0.28 8.87 10.08
N LEU A 20 0.59 9.76 10.57
CA LEU A 20 1.78 10.21 9.84
C LEU A 20 2.86 9.12 9.74
N LEU A 21 2.89 8.16 10.67
CA LEU A 21 3.86 7.06 10.66
C LEU A 21 3.48 5.92 9.69
N VAL A 22 2.21 5.86 9.25
CA VAL A 22 1.67 4.77 8.41
C VAL A 22 2.44 4.57 7.11
N PRO A 23 2.74 5.62 6.31
CA PRO A 23 3.48 5.43 5.07
C PRO A 23 4.87 4.82 5.33
N GLY A 24 5.58 5.30 6.35
CA GLY A 24 6.90 4.76 6.72
C GLY A 24 6.85 3.30 7.13
N LEU A 25 5.83 2.89 7.89
CA LEU A 25 5.61 1.50 8.28
C LEU A 25 5.27 0.62 7.06
N LEU A 26 4.47 1.12 6.11
CA LEU A 26 4.17 0.42 4.86
C LEU A 26 5.44 0.20 4.04
N PHE A 27 6.25 1.24 3.85
CA PHE A 27 7.52 1.12 3.12
C PHE A 27 8.50 0.17 3.80
N SER A 28 8.56 0.16 5.14
CA SER A 28 9.41 -0.78 5.88
C SER A 28 8.97 -2.25 5.78
N SER A 29 7.68 -2.48 5.48
CA SER A 29 7.12 -3.84 5.31
C SER A 29 7.33 -4.42 3.91
N LEU A 30 7.76 -3.60 2.95
CA LEU A 30 8.17 -4.04 1.61
C LEU A 30 9.63 -4.48 1.70
N THR A 31 9.85 -5.79 1.73
CA THR A 31 11.11 -6.38 2.17
C THR A 31 12.11 -6.58 1.04
N THR A 32 11.68 -6.56 -0.21
CA THR A 32 12.58 -6.90 -1.31
C THR A 32 12.19 -6.23 -2.62
N THR A 33 13.20 -5.66 -3.27
CA THR A 33 13.12 -5.10 -4.61
C THR A 33 14.00 -5.92 -5.53
N GLN A 34 13.41 -6.53 -6.56
CA GLN A 34 14.14 -7.20 -7.64
C GLN A 34 13.94 -6.40 -8.93
N GLN A 35 15.04 -6.01 -9.56
CA GLN A 35 15.01 -5.33 -10.85
C GLN A 35 15.54 -6.25 -11.94
N GLY A 36 14.98 -6.14 -13.13
CA GLY A 36 15.40 -6.95 -14.26
C GLY A 36 15.12 -6.29 -15.59
N LYS A 37 15.84 -6.78 -16.59
CA LYS A 37 15.68 -6.41 -17.99
C LYS A 37 15.67 -7.68 -18.84
N VAL A 38 14.66 -7.81 -19.69
CA VAL A 38 14.50 -8.98 -20.57
C VAL A 38 14.21 -8.50 -21.98
N VAL A 39 14.81 -9.17 -22.97
CA VAL A 39 14.48 -8.97 -24.39
C VAL A 39 13.59 -10.12 -24.83
N VAL A 40 12.40 -9.78 -25.34
CA VAL A 40 11.41 -10.73 -25.84
C VAL A 40 11.41 -10.65 -27.37
N LEU A 41 11.71 -11.77 -28.01
CA LEU A 41 11.69 -11.89 -29.47
C LEU A 41 10.25 -11.77 -30.01
N PRO A 42 10.06 -11.37 -31.29
CA PRO A 42 8.75 -11.34 -31.94
C PRO A 42 8.00 -12.66 -31.80
N GLY A 43 6.73 -12.61 -31.40
CA GLY A 43 5.89 -13.79 -31.23
C GLY A 43 6.19 -14.65 -29.99
N ASN A 44 7.20 -14.29 -29.20
CA ASN A 44 7.51 -14.97 -27.94
C ASN A 44 6.88 -14.26 -26.74
N GLU A 45 6.86 -14.97 -25.62
CA GLU A 45 6.38 -14.48 -24.33
C GLU A 45 7.46 -14.57 -23.25
N PHE A 46 7.35 -13.70 -22.26
CA PHE A 46 8.12 -13.74 -21.03
C PHE A 46 7.17 -13.84 -19.83
N ASN A 47 7.41 -14.85 -18.99
CA ASN A 47 6.63 -15.10 -17.79
C ASN A 47 7.40 -14.61 -16.57
N LEU A 48 6.95 -13.50 -15.98
CA LEU A 48 7.51 -12.97 -14.75
C LEU A 48 6.91 -13.73 -13.56
N THR A 49 7.77 -14.51 -12.90
CA THR A 49 7.44 -15.24 -11.68
C THR A 49 7.82 -14.43 -10.44
N TYR A 50 7.11 -14.65 -9.34
CA TYR A 50 7.29 -13.95 -8.07
C TYR A 50 6.91 -14.87 -6.90
N PRO A 51 7.35 -14.56 -5.66
CA PRO A 51 7.04 -15.40 -4.51
C PRO A 51 5.54 -15.44 -4.22
N GLN A 52 5.06 -16.59 -3.76
CA GLN A 52 3.64 -16.83 -3.46
C GLN A 52 3.26 -16.35 -2.05
N ASN A 53 1.97 -16.11 -1.82
CA ASN A 53 1.38 -15.67 -0.56
C ASN A 53 1.92 -14.32 -0.03
N LEU A 54 2.43 -13.47 -0.92
CA LEU A 54 2.94 -12.14 -0.60
C LEU A 54 2.09 -11.06 -1.27
N PHE A 55 2.21 -9.84 -0.76
CA PHE A 55 1.86 -8.66 -1.54
C PHE A 55 2.95 -8.47 -2.59
N VAL A 56 2.56 -8.27 -3.85
CA VAL A 56 3.48 -8.07 -4.97
C VAL A 56 3.04 -6.83 -5.74
N SER A 57 3.98 -5.94 -6.03
CA SER A 57 3.82 -4.81 -6.92
C SER A 57 4.88 -4.88 -8.01
N VAL A 58 4.47 -4.77 -9.26
CA VAL A 58 5.36 -4.80 -10.43
C VAL A 58 5.22 -3.48 -11.15
N TYR A 59 6.29 -2.72 -11.22
CA TYR A 59 6.41 -1.62 -12.16
C TYR A 59 7.14 -2.13 -13.39
N TYR A 60 6.60 -1.93 -14.58
CA TYR A 60 7.28 -2.33 -15.81
C TYR A 60 7.27 -1.22 -16.86
N SER A 61 8.19 -1.31 -17.80
CA SER A 61 8.20 -0.51 -19.03
C SER A 61 8.66 -1.38 -20.18
N ALA A 62 7.98 -1.26 -21.32
CA ALA A 62 8.28 -2.05 -22.50
C ALA A 62 8.45 -1.16 -23.74
N THR A 63 9.51 -1.41 -24.49
CA THR A 63 9.81 -0.69 -25.74
C THR A 63 10.17 -1.67 -26.86
N PRO A 64 9.38 -1.76 -27.94
CA PRO A 64 8.01 -1.24 -28.10
C PRO A 64 7.00 -1.83 -27.08
N PRO A 65 5.79 -1.24 -26.94
CA PRO A 65 4.75 -1.76 -26.06
C PRO A 65 4.40 -3.22 -26.36
N VAL A 66 4.18 -4.01 -25.30
CA VAL A 66 3.85 -5.44 -25.39
C VAL A 66 2.45 -5.70 -24.84
N LYS A 67 1.83 -6.81 -25.23
CA LYS A 67 0.57 -7.25 -24.64
C LYS A 67 0.84 -7.87 -23.27
N VAL A 68 0.16 -7.38 -22.23
CA VAL A 68 0.31 -7.88 -20.87
C VAL A 68 -0.94 -8.67 -20.48
N THR A 69 -0.73 -9.82 -19.86
CA THR A 69 -1.79 -10.62 -19.24
C THR A 69 -1.46 -10.80 -17.78
N ILE A 70 -2.38 -10.38 -16.92
CA ILE A 70 -2.24 -10.41 -15.47
C ILE A 70 -3.15 -11.48 -14.86
N PRO A 71 -2.79 -12.03 -13.68
CA PRO A 71 -3.67 -12.90 -12.91
C PRO A 71 -5.01 -12.25 -12.59
N SER A 72 -6.04 -13.06 -12.37
CA SER A 72 -7.40 -12.59 -12.08
C SER A 72 -7.53 -11.76 -10.79
N ASN A 73 -6.61 -11.96 -9.84
CA ASN A 73 -6.55 -11.26 -8.57
C ASN A 73 -5.58 -10.06 -8.58
N ALA A 74 -5.10 -9.66 -9.76
CA ALA A 74 -4.23 -8.52 -9.96
C ALA A 74 -5.01 -7.31 -10.48
N THR A 75 -4.52 -6.12 -10.14
CA THR A 75 -5.02 -4.85 -10.67
C THR A 75 -3.89 -4.14 -11.41
N GLU A 76 -4.15 -3.67 -12.62
CA GLU A 76 -3.19 -2.93 -13.43
C GLU A 76 -3.61 -1.46 -13.60
N GLN A 77 -2.68 -0.53 -13.39
CA GLN A 77 -2.86 0.90 -13.65
C GLN A 77 -1.57 1.50 -14.20
N SER A 78 -1.60 2.03 -15.43
CA SER A 78 -0.51 2.81 -16.03
C SER A 78 0.89 2.19 -15.87
N ASN A 79 1.02 0.88 -16.15
CA ASN A 79 2.23 0.05 -16.01
C ASN A 79 2.63 -0.37 -14.59
N VAL A 80 1.76 -0.18 -13.60
CA VAL A 80 1.87 -0.77 -12.27
C VAL A 80 0.87 -1.90 -12.13
N ILE A 81 1.34 -3.08 -11.78
CA ILE A 81 0.50 -4.25 -11.46
C ILE A 81 0.62 -4.53 -9.98
N ALA A 82 -0.50 -4.50 -9.25
CA ALA A 82 -0.56 -4.82 -7.83
C ALA A 82 -1.34 -6.11 -7.59
N ILE A 83 -0.80 -6.99 -6.75
CA ILE A 83 -1.37 -8.29 -6.38
C ILE A 83 -1.38 -8.37 -4.87
N VAL A 84 -2.57 -8.42 -4.28
CA VAL A 84 -2.75 -8.36 -2.82
C VAL A 84 -2.31 -9.67 -2.14
N LYS A 85 -2.55 -10.81 -2.80
CA LYS A 85 -2.10 -12.13 -2.35
C LYS A 85 -1.65 -12.94 -3.56
N SER A 86 -0.35 -13.01 -3.80
CA SER A 86 0.21 -13.70 -4.96
C SER A 86 -0.10 -15.19 -4.97
N GLY A 87 -0.56 -15.68 -6.12
CA GLY A 87 -0.74 -17.10 -6.43
C GLY A 87 0.41 -17.63 -7.30
N PRO A 88 0.28 -18.86 -7.84
CA PRO A 88 1.28 -19.45 -8.73
C PRO A 88 1.25 -18.86 -10.16
N GLU A 89 0.17 -18.17 -10.53
CA GLU A 89 0.00 -17.58 -11.86
C GLU A 89 1.02 -16.45 -12.11
N PRO A 90 1.80 -16.48 -13.20
CA PRO A 90 2.76 -15.43 -13.52
C PRO A 90 2.08 -14.20 -14.16
N ILE A 91 2.82 -13.10 -14.28
CA ILE A 91 2.48 -12.02 -15.22
C ILE A 91 3.13 -12.36 -16.56
N MET A 92 2.34 -12.41 -17.62
CA MET A 92 2.81 -12.77 -18.95
C MET A 92 2.93 -11.52 -19.83
N PHE A 93 4.09 -11.36 -20.43
CA PHE A 93 4.38 -10.30 -21.40
C PHE A 93 4.59 -10.92 -22.78
N TYR A 94 3.67 -10.66 -23.70
CA TYR A 94 3.71 -11.19 -25.06
C TYR A 94 4.13 -10.11 -26.06
N ASN A 95 5.20 -10.37 -26.81
CA ASN A 95 5.65 -9.46 -27.85
C ASN A 95 4.85 -9.66 -29.14
N ASN A 96 3.83 -8.83 -29.34
CA ASN A 96 2.99 -8.81 -30.53
C ASN A 96 3.56 -7.97 -31.69
N ASN A 97 4.79 -7.46 -31.57
CA ASN A 97 5.45 -6.67 -32.59
C ASN A 97 6.32 -7.54 -33.50
N SER A 98 6.68 -7.01 -34.67
CA SER A 98 7.61 -7.65 -35.61
C SER A 98 9.09 -7.46 -35.24
N VAL A 99 9.38 -6.72 -34.18
CA VAL A 99 10.74 -6.41 -33.70
C VAL A 99 10.89 -6.81 -32.24
N ASN A 100 12.14 -6.98 -31.78
CA ASN A 100 12.43 -7.31 -30.39
C ASN A 100 11.89 -6.25 -29.44
N ALA A 101 11.18 -6.68 -28.38
CA ALA A 101 10.73 -5.81 -27.30
C ALA A 101 11.65 -5.95 -26.10
N THR A 102 12.02 -4.82 -25.50
CA THR A 102 12.78 -4.80 -24.25
C THR A 102 11.86 -4.43 -23.11
N ILE A 103 11.79 -5.29 -22.10
CA ILE A 103 10.99 -5.10 -20.89
C ILE A 103 11.94 -4.83 -19.74
N ASN A 104 11.78 -3.69 -19.09
CA ASN A 104 12.40 -3.40 -17.79
C ASN A 104 11.33 -3.56 -16.73
N TYR A 105 11.65 -4.22 -15.63
CA TYR A 105 10.70 -4.40 -14.53
C TYR A 105 11.38 -4.20 -13.17
N THR A 106 10.58 -3.72 -12.22
CA THR A 106 10.90 -3.63 -10.81
C THR A 106 9.79 -4.34 -10.05
N LEU A 107 10.15 -5.47 -9.45
CA LEU A 107 9.30 -6.25 -8.57
C LEU A 107 9.55 -5.81 -7.12
N VAL A 108 8.50 -5.42 -6.42
CA VAL A 108 8.53 -5.12 -4.99
C VAL A 108 7.57 -6.06 -4.29
N TYR A 109 8.04 -6.80 -3.28
CA TYR A 109 7.18 -7.71 -2.53
C TYR A 109 7.41 -7.65 -1.03
N GLY A 110 6.38 -8.01 -0.28
CA GLY A 110 6.38 -7.98 1.18
C GLY A 110 5.28 -8.83 1.78
N SER A 111 5.32 -9.02 3.09
CA SER A 111 4.33 -9.83 3.80
C SER A 111 2.94 -9.23 3.70
N PHE A 112 1.99 -9.98 3.12
CA PHE A 112 0.59 -9.56 3.03
C PHE A 112 0.00 -9.22 4.41
N THR A 113 0.29 -10.02 5.43
CA THR A 113 -0.24 -9.80 6.79
C THR A 113 0.26 -8.49 7.39
N VAL A 114 1.50 -8.11 7.13
CA VAL A 114 2.09 -6.86 7.64
C VAL A 114 1.52 -5.67 6.89
N VAL A 115 1.47 -5.71 5.55
CA VAL A 115 0.90 -4.62 4.73
C VAL A 115 -0.56 -4.38 5.12
N PHE A 116 -1.35 -5.45 5.28
CA PHE A 116 -2.74 -5.36 5.71
C PHE A 116 -2.89 -4.85 7.14
N ALA A 117 -2.06 -5.32 8.08
CA ALA A 117 -2.06 -4.83 9.46
C ALA A 117 -1.71 -3.34 9.54
N VAL A 118 -0.72 -2.87 8.77
CA VAL A 118 -0.36 -1.45 8.72
C VAL A 118 -1.47 -0.62 8.08
N ALA A 119 -2.17 -1.13 7.06
CA ALA A 119 -3.34 -0.44 6.49
C ALA A 119 -4.49 -0.29 7.52
N ILE A 120 -4.76 -1.32 8.33
CA ILE A 120 -5.79 -1.28 9.38
C ILE A 120 -5.37 -0.37 10.53
N ILE A 121 -4.17 -0.59 11.09
CA ILE A 121 -3.62 0.19 12.22
C ILE A 121 -3.43 1.64 11.79
N GLY A 122 -3.11 1.88 10.52
CA GLY A 122 -2.90 3.21 9.99
C GLY A 122 -4.14 3.95 9.52
N GLY A 123 -5.16 3.22 9.08
CA GLY A 123 -6.42 3.80 8.64
C GLY A 123 -7.43 3.95 9.77
N LEU A 124 -7.84 2.83 10.37
CA LEU A 124 -9.02 2.80 11.25
C LEU A 124 -8.72 3.27 12.67
N LEU A 125 -7.55 2.93 13.22
CA LEU A 125 -7.20 3.28 14.59
C LEU A 125 -7.06 4.80 14.80
N PRO A 126 -6.39 5.58 13.92
CA PRO A 126 -6.33 7.03 14.06
C PRO A 126 -7.68 7.70 13.96
N ILE A 127 -8.58 7.18 13.11
CA ILE A 127 -9.95 7.69 12.99
C ILE A 127 -10.71 7.47 14.31
N ALA A 128 -10.68 6.26 14.85
CA ALA A 128 -11.32 5.94 16.13
C ALA A 128 -10.76 6.79 17.28
N LEU A 129 -9.43 6.95 17.36
CA LEU A 129 -8.77 7.80 18.36
C LEU A 129 -9.17 9.27 18.19
N GLY A 130 -9.23 9.78 16.95
CA GLY A 130 -9.67 11.14 16.65
C GLY A 130 -11.09 11.40 17.16
N VAL A 131 -12.02 10.49 16.90
CA VAL A 131 -13.42 10.59 17.39
C VAL A 131 -13.46 10.61 18.91
N ILE A 132 -12.75 9.71 19.59
CA ILE A 132 -12.67 9.67 21.05
C ILE A 132 -12.09 10.98 21.61
N GLY A 133 -11.03 11.50 20.99
CA GLY A 133 -10.40 12.75 21.37
C GLY A 133 -11.35 13.94 21.29
N ILE A 134 -12.12 14.05 20.20
CA ILE A 134 -13.13 15.11 20.02
C ILE A 134 -14.21 15.03 21.11
N VAL A 135 -14.75 13.84 21.39
CA VAL A 135 -15.79 13.64 22.42
C VAL A 135 -15.29 14.09 23.80
N LEU A 136 -14.03 13.76 24.15
CA LEU A 136 -13.44 14.16 25.43
C LEU A 136 -13.22 15.67 25.55
N ILE A 137 -12.84 16.35 24.45
CA ILE A 137 -12.74 17.81 24.42
C ILE A 137 -14.11 18.44 24.69
N VAL A 138 -15.16 17.99 23.99
CA VAL A 138 -16.53 18.50 24.17
C VAL A 138 -17.01 18.31 25.61
N LEU A 139 -16.85 17.10 26.17
CA LEU A 139 -17.19 16.82 27.57
C LEU A 139 -16.39 17.68 28.55
N GLY A 140 -15.10 17.90 28.27
CA GLY A 140 -14.23 18.75 29.08
C GLY A 140 -14.64 20.22 29.07
N VAL A 141 -15.06 20.75 27.91
CA VAL A 141 -15.58 22.12 27.79
C VAL A 141 -16.91 22.26 28.55
N ILE A 142 -17.85 21.32 28.38
CA ILE A 142 -19.15 21.37 29.07
C ILE A 142 -18.98 21.32 30.59
N ARG A 143 -18.18 20.36 31.10
CA ARG A 143 -17.93 20.23 32.55
C ARG A 143 -17.06 21.36 33.11
N GLY A 144 -16.16 21.92 32.29
CA GLY A 144 -15.36 23.08 32.65
C GLY A 144 -16.20 24.34 32.86
N ARG A 145 -17.21 24.58 32.01
CA ARG A 145 -18.14 25.72 32.18
C ARG A 145 -19.00 25.58 33.43
N ARG A 146 -19.52 24.38 33.74
CA ARG A 146 -20.37 24.14 34.92
C ARG A 146 -19.70 24.35 36.29
N LYS A 147 -18.36 24.35 36.36
CA LYS A 147 -17.62 24.65 37.59
C LYS A 147 -17.23 26.13 37.72
N ALA A 148 -17.34 26.90 36.63
CA ALA A 148 -16.97 28.31 36.60
C ALA A 148 -18.16 29.26 36.87
N THR A 149 -19.38 28.76 36.71
CA THR A 149 -20.64 29.34 37.23
C THR A 149 -20.93 28.79 38.62
#